data_AF-A0A6B3NK06-F1
#
_entry.id   AF-A0A6B3NK06-F1
#
_cell.length_a   1.000
_cell.length_b   1.000
_cell.length_c   1.000
_cell.angle_alpha   90.00
_cell.angle_beta   90.00
_cell.angle_gamma   90.00
#
_symmetry.space_group_name_H-M   'P 1'
#
loop_
_entity.id
_entity.type
_entity.pdbx_description
1 polymer ?
#
loop_
_entity_poly.entity_id
_entity_poly.type
_entity_poly.pdbx_seq_one_letter_code
_entity_poly.pdbx_strand_id
1 'polypeptide(L)'
;MAEFRAPIVEELVVHLAISQIITPEEFTPADDQDGIYLYPNALKKFIEHWDKKLQTKVIHPYSGKVTYLHCLELQAQEYLSCLLGEQKYYRPFVLVE
;
A
#
# COMPACT_ATOMS: atom_id res chain seq x y z
N MET A 1 -4.75 6.85 4.07
CA MET A 1 -3.97 5.61 4.27
C MET A 1 -4.82 4.44 4.75
N ALA A 2 -5.74 4.61 5.70
CA ALA A 2 -6.51 3.49 6.27
C ALA A 2 -7.23 2.62 5.22
N GLU A 3 -7.89 3.24 4.24
CA GLU A 3 -8.60 2.56 3.14
C GLU A 3 -7.70 1.69 2.25
N PHE A 4 -6.40 2.00 2.20
CA PHE A 4 -5.44 1.32 1.33
C PHE A 4 -4.52 0.38 2.08
N ARG A 5 -4.54 0.41 3.41
CA ARG A 5 -3.65 -0.41 4.24
C ARG A 5 -3.88 -1.88 3.92
N ALA A 6 -5.08 -2.40 4.18
CA ALA A 6 -5.42 -3.80 3.93
C ALA A 6 -5.07 -4.31 2.52
N PRO A 7 -5.54 -3.66 1.43
CA PRO A 7 -5.31 -4.17 0.08
C PRO A 7 -3.91 -3.93 -0.49
N ILE A 8 -3.10 -3.06 0.12
CA ILE A 8 -1.73 -2.79 -0.35
C ILE A 8 -0.71 -3.38 0.61
N VAL A 9 -0.77 -3.03 1.89
CA VAL A 9 0.22 -3.37 2.91
C VAL A 9 0.02 -4.80 3.42
N GLU A 10 -1.12 -5.12 4.03
CA GLU A 10 -1.34 -6.45 4.63
C GLU A 10 -1.23 -7.55 3.57
N GLU A 11 -1.90 -7.37 2.42
CA GLU A 11 -1.84 -8.34 1.33
C GLU A 11 -0.40 -8.55 0.83
N LEU A 12 0.38 -7.47 0.68
CA LEU A 12 1.79 -7.57 0.27
C LEU A 12 2.63 -8.31 1.31
N VAL A 13 2.52 -7.93 2.58
CA VAL A 13 3.31 -8.57 3.66
C VAL A 13 2.99 -10.05 3.76
N VAL A 14 1.70 -10.41 3.70
CA VAL A 14 1.25 -11.80 3.71
C VAL A 14 1.80 -12.56 2.49
N HIS A 15 1.74 -11.96 1.30
CA HIS A 15 2.29 -12.56 0.09
C HIS A 15 3.80 -12.80 0.21
N LEU A 16 4.57 -11.81 0.64
CA LEU A 16 6.02 -11.91 0.79
C LEU A 16 6.43 -13.01 1.79
N ALA A 17 5.66 -13.17 2.88
CA ALA A 17 5.89 -14.20 3.87
C ALA A 17 5.50 -15.61 3.37
N ILE A 18 4.31 -15.78 2.80
CA ILE A 18 3.82 -17.08 2.31
C ILE A 18 4.68 -17.58 1.15
N SER A 19 5.09 -16.69 0.25
CA SER A 19 5.96 -17.02 -0.88
C SER A 19 7.44 -17.13 -0.51
N GLN A 20 7.79 -17.02 0.79
CA GLN A 20 9.17 -17.12 1.30
C GLN A 20 10.15 -16.16 0.60
N ILE A 21 9.67 -14.99 0.17
CA ILE A 21 10.48 -13.95 -0.48
C ILE A 21 11.25 -13.17 0.58
N ILE A 22 10.58 -12.88 1.70
CA ILE A 22 11.19 -12.31 2.91
C ILE A 22 11.01 -13.34 4.02
N THR A 23 12.12 -13.79 4.59
CA THR A 23 12.17 -14.79 5.65
C THR A 23 12.77 -14.19 6.92
N PRO A 24 12.66 -14.85 8.09
CA PRO A 24 13.28 -14.36 9.33
C PRO A 24 14.79 -14.09 9.23
N GLU A 25 15.51 -14.80 8.34
CA GLU A 25 16.95 -14.62 8.12
C GLU A 25 17.32 -13.29 7.46
N GLU A 26 16.34 -12.64 6.82
CA GLU A 26 16.51 -11.35 6.14
C GLU A 26 16.40 -10.15 7.12
N PHE A 27 16.26 -10.42 8.42
CA PHE A 27 16.17 -9.42 9.47
C PHE A 27 17.44 -9.39 10.34
N THR A 28 17.74 -8.19 10.84
CA THR A 28 18.77 -8.00 11.87
C THR A 28 18.34 -8.66 13.18
N PRO A 29 19.28 -9.06 14.05
CA PRO A 29 19.00 -9.22 15.46
C PRO A 29 18.45 -7.91 16.06
N ALA A 30 17.82 -8.00 17.23
CA ALA A 30 17.44 -6.84 18.01
C ALA A 30 18.67 -5.98 18.34
N ASP A 31 18.57 -4.66 18.13
CA ASP A 31 19.58 -3.69 18.55
C ASP A 31 19.43 -3.33 20.05
N ASP A 32 20.25 -2.39 20.54
CA ASP A 32 20.22 -1.93 21.94
C ASP A 32 18.88 -1.29 22.37
N GLN A 33 17.96 -1.03 21.42
CA GLN A 33 16.62 -0.48 21.64
C GLN A 33 15.51 -1.48 21.27
N ASP A 34 15.84 -2.78 21.19
CA ASP A 34 14.94 -3.85 20.76
C ASP A 34 14.40 -3.71 19.32
N GLY A 35 15.08 -2.91 18.48
CA GLY A 35 14.73 -2.67 17.09
C GLY A 35 15.13 -3.84 16.19
N ILE A 36 14.19 -4.31 15.35
CA ILE A 36 14.41 -5.36 14.34
C ILE A 36 14.15 -4.75 12.97
N TYR A 37 15.12 -4.85 12.06
CA TYR A 37 15.07 -4.22 10.74
C TYR A 37 15.35 -5.23 9.64
N LEU A 38 14.93 -4.93 8.42
CA LEU A 38 15.38 -5.67 7.24
C LEU A 38 16.84 -5.33 6.93
N TYR A 39 17.64 -6.33 6.54
CA TYR A 39 18.94 -6.05 5.94
C TYR A 39 18.78 -5.23 4.64
N PRO A 40 19.79 -4.44 4.22
CA PRO A 40 19.67 -3.58 3.04
C PRO A 40 19.23 -4.29 1.76
N ASN A 41 19.71 -5.53 1.54
CA ASN A 41 19.32 -6.34 0.38
C ASN A 41 17.84 -6.76 0.45
N ALA A 42 17.37 -7.14 1.63
CA ALA A 42 15.97 -7.50 1.86
C ALA A 42 15.03 -6.30 1.73
N LEU A 43 15.45 -5.15 2.25
CA LEU A 43 14.71 -3.89 2.11
C LEU A 43 14.55 -3.50 0.64
N LYS A 44 15.62 -3.66 -0.16
CA LYS A 44 15.55 -3.44 -1.62
C LYS A 44 14.53 -4.37 -2.27
N LYS A 45 14.56 -5.69 -1.95
CA LYS A 45 13.56 -6.65 -2.46
C LYS A 45 12.15 -6.23 -2.06
N PHE A 46 11.93 -5.83 -0.80
CA PHE A 46 10.62 -5.35 -0.33
C PHE A 46 10.13 -4.15 -1.16
N ILE A 47 10.98 -3.15 -1.37
CA ILE A 47 10.65 -1.96 -2.16
C ILE A 47 10.30 -2.33 -3.61
N GLU A 48 11.04 -3.25 -4.23
CA GLU A 48 10.72 -3.73 -5.59
C GLU A 48 9.34 -4.37 -5.68
N HIS A 49 8.93 -5.13 -4.66
CA HIS A 49 7.59 -5.71 -4.59
C HIS A 49 6.51 -4.68 -4.24
N TRP A 50 6.83 -3.71 -3.38
CA TRP A 50 5.96 -2.57 -3.06
C TRP A 50 5.62 -1.76 -4.30
N ASP A 51 6.63 -1.38 -5.09
CA ASP A 51 6.43 -0.61 -6.32
C ASP A 51 5.56 -1.38 -7.32
N LYS A 52 5.80 -2.68 -7.49
CA LYS A 52 4.95 -3.56 -8.32
C LYS A 52 3.51 -3.61 -7.80
N LYS A 53 3.32 -3.70 -6.48
CA LYS A 53 1.99 -3.69 -5.86
C LYS A 53 1.27 -2.39 -6.17
N LEU A 54 1.94 -1.23 -6.06
CA LEU A 54 1.35 0.06 -6.41
C LEU A 54 0.94 0.18 -7.89
N GLN A 55 1.63 -0.52 -8.80
CA GLN A 55 1.26 -0.59 -10.23
C GLN A 55 0.13 -1.58 -10.55
N THR A 56 -0.38 -2.31 -9.55
CA THR A 56 -1.49 -3.26 -9.75
C THR A 56 -2.75 -2.51 -10.17
N LYS A 57 -3.38 -2.98 -11.26
CA LYS A 57 -4.63 -2.38 -11.78
C LYS A 57 -5.84 -2.93 -11.04
N VAL A 58 -6.69 -2.04 -10.54
CA VAL A 58 -7.95 -2.31 -9.86
C VAL A 58 -9.09 -1.51 -10.47
N ILE A 59 -10.33 -1.86 -10.13
CA ILE A 59 -11.52 -1.09 -10.52
C ILE A 59 -11.80 -0.09 -9.41
N HIS A 60 -11.54 1.20 -9.67
CA HIS A 60 -11.94 2.29 -8.79
C HIS A 60 -13.44 2.55 -8.93
N PRO A 61 -14.21 2.64 -7.83
CA PRO A 61 -15.68 2.78 -7.86
C PRO A 61 -16.20 3.93 -8.74
N TYR A 62 -15.41 5.01 -8.87
CA TYR A 62 -15.83 6.24 -9.55
C TYR A 62 -14.96 6.62 -10.77
N SER A 63 -13.90 5.87 -11.04
CA SER A 63 -12.89 6.25 -12.05
C SER A 63 -12.52 5.11 -12.99
N GLY A 64 -13.14 3.94 -12.84
CA GLY A 64 -12.88 2.78 -13.69
C GLY A 64 -11.52 2.14 -13.39
N LYS A 65 -10.91 1.52 -14.41
CA LYS A 65 -9.70 0.71 -14.23
C LYS A 65 -8.44 1.59 -14.10
N VAL A 66 -7.82 1.60 -12.93
CA VAL A 66 -6.66 2.43 -12.59
C VAL A 66 -5.67 1.66 -11.71
N THR A 67 -4.47 2.19 -11.46
CA THR A 67 -3.51 1.56 -10.54
C THR A 67 -3.78 1.94 -9.08
N TYR A 68 -3.29 1.16 -8.10
CA TYR A 68 -3.35 1.57 -6.69
C TYR A 68 -2.66 2.92 -6.43
N LEU A 69 -1.53 3.20 -7.10
CA LEU A 69 -0.88 4.51 -7.03
C LEU A 69 -1.84 5.62 -7.44
N HIS A 70 -2.55 5.44 -8.55
CA HIS A 70 -3.53 6.41 -9.01
C HIS A 70 -4.75 6.51 -8.09
N CYS A 71 -5.19 5.41 -7.46
CA CYS A 71 -6.24 5.48 -6.44
C CYS A 71 -5.84 6.37 -5.25
N LEU A 72 -4.57 6.33 -4.82
CA LEU A 72 -4.08 7.21 -3.75
C LEU A 72 -4.15 8.68 -4.16
N GLU A 73 -3.75 9.01 -5.39
CA GLU A 73 -3.84 10.36 -5.96
C GLU A 73 -5.30 10.84 -6.04
N LEU A 74 -6.18 9.99 -6.56
CA LEU A 74 -7.62 10.26 -6.65
C LEU A 74 -8.22 10.53 -5.26
N GLN A 75 -7.77 9.81 -4.22
CA GLN A 75 -8.28 10.04 -2.87
C GLN A 75 -7.77 11.32 -2.22
N ALA A 76 -6.54 11.74 -2.54
CA ALA A 76 -6.08 13.08 -2.16
C ALA A 76 -6.91 14.18 -2.86
N GLN A 77 -7.26 13.99 -4.14
CA GLN A 77 -8.10 14.92 -4.90
C GLN A 77 -9.54 14.97 -4.37
N GLU A 78 -10.17 13.82 -4.08
CA GLU A 78 -11.51 13.75 -3.49
C GLU A 78 -11.57 14.52 -2.15
N TYR A 79 -10.52 14.37 -1.33
CA TYR A 79 -10.41 15.13 -0.08
C TYR A 79 -10.29 16.64 -0.32
N LEU A 80 -9.45 17.07 -1.28
CA LEU A 80 -9.33 18.47 -1.65
C LEU A 80 -10.64 19.06 -2.17
N SER A 81 -11.37 18.35 -3.03
CA SER A 81 -12.68 18.79 -3.54
C SER A 81 -13.72 18.94 -2.42
N CYS A 82 -13.64 18.14 -1.36
CA CYS A 82 -14.47 18.33 -0.17
C CYS A 82 -14.10 19.61 0.58
N LEU A 83 -12.81 19.90 0.75
CA LEU A 83 -12.33 21.13 1.41
C LEU A 83 -12.70 22.40 0.63
N LEU A 84 -12.71 22.32 -0.70
CA LEU A 84 -13.08 23.43 -1.59
C LEU A 84 -14.60 23.59 -1.75
N GLY A 85 -15.40 22.66 -1.19
CA GLY A 85 -16.87 22.68 -1.29
C GLY A 85 -17.43 22.24 -2.64
N GLU A 86 -16.58 21.73 -3.54
CA GLU A 86 -16.97 21.14 -4.83
C GLU A 86 -17.71 19.82 -4.65
N GLN A 87 -17.34 19.08 -3.60
CA GLN A 87 -17.93 17.81 -3.22
C GLN A 87 -18.49 17.90 -1.80
N LYS A 88 -19.78 17.55 -1.63
CA LYS A 88 -20.45 17.69 -0.32
C LYS A 88 -19.98 16.70 0.73
N TYR A 89 -19.68 15.47 0.29
CA TYR A 89 -19.26 14.38 1.17
C TYR A 89 -18.12 13.60 0.54
N TYR A 90 -17.11 13.30 1.35
CA TYR A 90 -15.98 12.45 0.96
C TYR A 90 -16.45 11.04 0.62
N ARG A 91 -16.08 10.54 -0.56
CA ARG A 91 -16.37 9.17 -0.98
C ARG A 91 -15.11 8.30 -0.81
N PRO A 92 -15.07 7.44 0.23
CA PRO A 92 -13.91 6.60 0.45
C PRO A 92 -13.73 5.58 -0.68
N PHE A 93 -12.49 5.16 -0.86
CA PHE A 93 -12.15 4.03 -1.71
C PHE A 93 -12.63 2.75 -1.04
N VAL A 94 -13.45 2.00 -1.77
CA VAL A 94 -13.90 0.67 -1.39
C VAL A 94 -13.64 -0.23 -2.58
N LEU A 95 -12.94 -1.34 -2.35
CA LEU A 95 -12.77 -2.35 -3.39
C LEU A 95 -14.13 -2.97 -3.73
N VAL A 96 -14.44 -2.98 -5.02
CA VAL A 96 -15.63 -3.66 -5.55
C VAL A 96 -15.14 -4.96 -6.17
N GLU A 97 -15.60 -6.09 -5.65
CA GLU A 97 -15.36 -7.42 -6.20
C GLU A 97 -16.15 -7.65 -7.50
#